data_AF-A0A3D1LYG9-F1
#
_entry.id   AF-A0A3D1LYG9-F1
#
_cell.length_a   1.000
_cell.length_b   1.000
_cell.length_c   1.000
_cell.angle_alpha   90.00
_cell.angle_beta   90.00
_cell.angle_gamma   90.00
#
_symmetry.space_group_name_H-M   'P 1'
#
loop_
_entity.id
_entity.type
_entity.pdbx_description
1 polymer ?
#
loop_
_entity_poly.entity_id
_entity_poly.type
_entity_poly.pdbx_seq_one_letter_code
_entity_poly.pdbx_strand_id
1 'polypeptide(L)'
;ENRGPVKRPSTTLNVTSKVTEGKFVKSQLRAEHGFSAWVTIQDKNIEHSILFDAGVSPTGVSENMRILELSPKDAEAIVFSHGHFDHTLGIDGILEDLGGNNTPMIIHPEFWNRRRIVLPGKEPRILPSLDKFALRKGGIEVVEESPFPSFLFNNSLLVTGEVDRTTSYEMGMQGQEVFKEDSWQPDSLTLDDQALVANIRGKGLVIITGCGHAGIVNICNYAKKLTGENKIHAIIGGFHLPDGLDPAIIRNTVRDIKFLNPDWLVPAHCTGQQAVLT
;
A
#
# COMPACT_ATOMS: atom_id res chain seq x y z
N GLU A 1 20.96 -18.79 8.56
CA GLU A 1 19.99 -18.76 7.44
C GLU A 1 19.17 -17.49 7.54
N ASN A 2 19.24 -16.60 6.55
CA ASN A 2 18.60 -15.27 6.59
C ASN A 2 17.13 -15.34 6.13
N ARG A 3 16.31 -16.18 6.77
CA ARG A 3 14.91 -16.43 6.34
C ARG A 3 13.87 -15.48 6.95
N GLY A 4 14.29 -14.57 7.82
CA GLY A 4 13.41 -13.65 8.52
C GLY A 4 12.31 -14.35 9.34
N PRO A 5 11.37 -13.59 9.94
CA PRO A 5 10.22 -14.15 10.64
C PRO A 5 9.13 -14.67 9.69
N VAL A 6 9.44 -14.87 8.40
CA VAL A 6 8.46 -15.13 7.35
C VAL A 6 8.05 -16.60 7.36
N LYS A 7 6.76 -16.86 7.58
CA LYS A 7 6.14 -18.15 7.32
C LYS A 7 5.42 -18.09 5.98
N ARG A 8 5.89 -18.87 5.00
CA ARG A 8 5.17 -19.00 3.72
C ARG A 8 3.84 -19.73 3.97
N PRO A 9 2.69 -19.14 3.63
CA PRO A 9 1.41 -19.83 3.75
C PRO A 9 1.36 -21.02 2.78
N SER A 10 0.73 -22.12 3.21
CA SER A 10 0.44 -23.26 2.34
C SER A 10 -0.88 -23.03 1.62
N THR A 11 -0.92 -23.22 0.31
CA THR A 11 -2.19 -23.21 -0.43
C THR A 11 -2.88 -24.58 -0.36
N THR A 12 -4.17 -24.57 -0.03
CA THR A 12 -5.01 -25.77 0.17
C THR A 12 -6.03 -25.94 -0.96
N LEU A 13 -6.44 -24.84 -1.59
CA LEU A 13 -7.44 -24.81 -2.65
C LEU A 13 -6.99 -25.58 -3.91
N ASN A 14 -7.84 -26.47 -4.40
CA ASN A 14 -7.67 -27.15 -5.68
C ASN A 14 -8.61 -26.56 -6.73
N VAL A 15 -8.14 -26.48 -7.98
CA VAL A 15 -8.94 -26.07 -9.14
C VAL A 15 -8.95 -27.17 -10.18
N THR A 16 -10.02 -27.23 -10.98
CA THR A 16 -10.20 -28.25 -12.01
C THR A 16 -9.14 -28.11 -13.11
N SER A 17 -8.48 -29.21 -13.45
CA SER A 17 -7.53 -29.28 -14.57
C SER A 17 -7.89 -30.46 -15.47
N LYS A 18 -8.08 -30.22 -16.76
CA LYS A 18 -8.49 -31.27 -17.71
C LYS A 18 -7.34 -32.20 -18.13
N VAL A 19 -6.09 -31.80 -17.88
CA VAL A 19 -4.89 -32.47 -18.39
C VAL A 19 -4.15 -33.30 -17.33
N THR A 20 -4.56 -33.20 -16.07
CA THR A 20 -3.95 -33.92 -14.95
C THR A 20 -4.73 -35.20 -14.61
N GLU A 21 -4.02 -36.27 -14.27
CA GLU A 21 -4.60 -37.43 -13.61
C GLU A 21 -5.32 -36.97 -12.31
N GLY A 22 -6.57 -37.41 -12.10
CA GLY A 22 -7.42 -36.92 -11.00
C GLY A 22 -8.18 -35.61 -11.27
N LYS A 23 -7.94 -34.94 -12.41
CA LYS A 23 -8.64 -33.74 -12.88
C LYS A 23 -8.52 -32.49 -11.99
N PHE A 24 -7.44 -32.34 -11.21
CA PHE A 24 -7.21 -31.16 -10.37
C PHE A 24 -5.74 -30.69 -10.36
N VAL A 25 -5.54 -29.42 -10.00
CA VAL A 25 -4.24 -28.83 -9.67
C VAL A 25 -4.38 -27.90 -8.47
N LYS A 26 -3.33 -27.76 -7.66
CA LYS A 26 -3.33 -26.80 -6.54
C LYS A 26 -3.36 -25.37 -7.07
N SER A 27 -4.30 -24.57 -6.58
CA SER A 27 -4.35 -23.14 -6.84
C SER A 27 -3.07 -22.45 -6.33
N GLN A 28 -2.62 -21.45 -7.08
CA GLN A 28 -1.42 -20.68 -6.78
C GLN A 28 -1.79 -19.20 -6.68
N LEU A 29 -1.07 -18.48 -5.81
CA LEU A 29 -1.21 -17.04 -5.71
C LEU A 29 -0.85 -16.38 -7.04
N ARG A 30 -1.59 -15.33 -7.38
CA ARG A 30 -1.38 -14.52 -8.58
C ARG A 30 -0.61 -13.25 -8.23
N ALA A 31 0.28 -12.85 -9.14
CA ALA A 31 1.04 -11.62 -9.03
C ALA A 31 0.65 -10.68 -10.18
N GLU A 32 0.60 -9.40 -9.88
CA GLU A 32 0.35 -8.31 -10.83
C GLU A 32 1.09 -7.06 -10.38
N HIS A 33 1.15 -6.04 -11.25
CA HIS A 33 1.66 -4.74 -10.86
C HIS A 33 0.64 -4.06 -9.94
N GLY A 34 0.88 -4.14 -8.64
CA GLY A 34 0.08 -3.50 -7.59
C GLY A 34 0.54 -3.91 -6.20
N PHE A 35 -0.12 -3.38 -5.18
CA PHE A 35 0.13 -3.74 -3.79
C PHE A 35 -1.18 -3.98 -3.04
N SER A 36 -1.14 -4.93 -2.12
CA SER A 36 -2.19 -5.14 -1.12
C SER A 36 -1.60 -5.95 0.04
N ALA A 37 -2.02 -5.65 1.26
CA ALA A 37 -1.62 -6.34 2.46
C ALA A 37 -2.80 -6.55 3.40
N TRP A 38 -2.99 -7.79 3.84
CA TRP A 38 -3.81 -8.08 5.02
C TRP A 38 -2.98 -7.83 6.27
N VAL A 39 -3.41 -6.87 7.10
CA VAL A 39 -2.66 -6.46 8.29
C VAL A 39 -3.48 -6.81 9.52
N THR A 40 -2.96 -7.73 10.33
CA THR A 40 -3.52 -8.06 11.65
C THR A 40 -2.60 -7.52 12.73
N ILE A 41 -3.17 -6.77 13.67
CA ILE A 41 -2.50 -6.34 14.89
C ILE A 41 -3.19 -6.94 16.11
N GLN A 42 -2.44 -7.18 17.17
CA GLN A 42 -2.97 -7.70 18.43
C GLN A 42 -2.78 -6.66 19.53
N ASP A 43 -3.88 -6.08 20.02
CA ASP A 43 -3.89 -5.29 21.26
C ASP A 43 -4.41 -6.17 22.40
N LYS A 44 -3.50 -6.59 23.29
CA LYS A 44 -3.76 -7.52 24.39
C LYS A 44 -4.36 -8.84 23.87
N ASN A 45 -5.67 -9.03 24.03
CA ASN A 45 -6.41 -10.23 23.65
C ASN A 45 -7.39 -9.96 22.49
N ILE A 46 -7.36 -8.76 21.90
CA ILE A 46 -8.19 -8.38 20.78
C ILE A 46 -7.30 -8.34 19.54
N GLU A 47 -7.70 -9.10 18.53
CA GLU A 47 -7.10 -9.04 17.21
C GLU A 47 -7.91 -8.09 16.35
N HIS A 48 -7.22 -7.20 15.65
CA HIS A 48 -7.80 -6.29 14.70
C HIS A 48 -7.21 -6.54 13.32
N SER A 49 -8.05 -6.58 12.29
CA SER A 49 -7.59 -6.80 10.92
C SER A 49 -8.11 -5.74 9.96
N ILE A 50 -7.25 -5.34 9.03
CA ILE A 50 -7.60 -4.47 7.89
C ILE A 50 -7.06 -5.03 6.59
N LEU A 51 -7.66 -4.59 5.49
CA LEU A 51 -7.07 -4.67 4.16
C LEU A 51 -6.41 -3.32 3.84
N PHE A 52 -5.12 -3.32 3.55
CA PHE A 52 -4.37 -2.13 3.12
C PHE A 52 -4.04 -2.23 1.63
N ASP A 53 -4.57 -1.31 0.82
CA ASP A 53 -4.62 -1.37 -0.65
C ASP A 53 -5.31 -2.63 -1.21
N ALA A 54 -5.66 -2.59 -2.50
CA ALA A 54 -6.47 -3.60 -3.18
C ALA A 54 -5.91 -4.01 -4.55
N GLY A 55 -4.66 -3.68 -4.90
CA GLY A 55 -4.09 -4.09 -6.19
C GLY A 55 -4.77 -3.45 -7.40
N VAL A 56 -4.66 -4.09 -8.57
CA VAL A 56 -5.07 -3.49 -9.86
C VAL A 56 -6.25 -4.19 -10.53
N SER A 57 -6.27 -5.52 -10.56
CA SER A 57 -7.31 -6.23 -11.30
C SER A 57 -8.46 -6.60 -10.36
N PRO A 58 -9.71 -6.69 -10.87
CA PRO A 58 -10.86 -7.11 -10.07
C PRO A 58 -10.66 -8.46 -9.35
N THR A 59 -9.80 -9.33 -9.89
CA THR A 59 -9.62 -10.69 -9.38
C THR A 59 -8.34 -10.91 -8.58
N GLY A 60 -7.33 -10.04 -8.72
CA GLY A 60 -5.99 -10.28 -8.18
C GLY A 60 -5.99 -10.50 -6.66
N VAL A 61 -6.47 -9.51 -5.91
CA VAL A 61 -6.51 -9.59 -4.44
C VAL A 61 -7.61 -10.54 -3.96
N SER A 62 -8.82 -10.47 -4.52
CA SER A 62 -9.96 -11.29 -4.10
C SER A 62 -9.69 -12.80 -4.25
N GLU A 63 -9.06 -13.23 -5.35
CA GLU A 63 -8.66 -14.63 -5.50
C GLU A 63 -7.53 -15.04 -4.56
N ASN A 64 -6.53 -14.16 -4.35
CA ASN A 64 -5.45 -14.45 -3.40
C ASN A 64 -5.99 -14.59 -1.97
N MET A 65 -6.95 -13.75 -1.57
CA MET A 65 -7.62 -13.88 -0.27
C MET A 65 -8.34 -15.22 -0.17
N ARG A 66 -9.13 -15.63 -1.18
CA ARG A 66 -9.77 -16.96 -1.21
C ARG A 66 -8.78 -18.12 -1.12
N ILE A 67 -7.63 -18.02 -1.78
CA ILE A 67 -6.56 -19.05 -1.72
C ILE A 67 -5.90 -19.11 -0.35
N LEU A 68 -5.80 -17.96 0.33
CA LEU A 68 -5.24 -17.83 1.67
C LEU A 68 -6.26 -18.04 2.79
N GLU A 69 -7.50 -18.41 2.44
CA GLU A 69 -8.61 -18.59 3.38
C GLU A 69 -8.92 -17.32 4.19
N LEU A 70 -8.69 -16.14 3.58
CA LEU A 70 -9.07 -14.83 4.10
C LEU A 70 -10.38 -14.37 3.48
N SER A 71 -11.19 -13.66 4.26
CA SER A 71 -12.42 -13.03 3.80
C SER A 71 -12.37 -11.52 4.05
N PRO A 72 -12.70 -10.67 3.06
CA PRO A 72 -12.74 -9.23 3.28
C PRO A 72 -13.80 -8.81 4.30
N LYS A 73 -14.76 -9.69 4.62
CA LYS A 73 -15.76 -9.45 5.67
C LYS A 73 -15.17 -9.46 7.08
N ASP A 74 -13.98 -10.02 7.24
CA ASP A 74 -13.29 -10.08 8.53
C ASP A 74 -12.42 -8.83 8.76
N ALA A 75 -12.35 -7.93 7.78
CA ALA A 75 -11.67 -6.65 7.93
C ALA A 75 -12.60 -5.65 8.61
N GLU A 76 -12.08 -4.98 9.63
CA GLU A 76 -12.76 -3.87 10.30
C GLU A 76 -12.70 -2.58 9.49
N ALA A 77 -11.72 -2.46 8.58
CA ALA A 77 -11.60 -1.36 7.64
C ALA A 77 -10.80 -1.79 6.39
N ILE A 78 -11.03 -1.08 5.29
CA ILE A 78 -10.16 -1.06 4.12
C ILE A 78 -9.47 0.30 4.09
N VAL A 79 -8.14 0.34 4.08
CA VAL A 79 -7.37 1.57 4.09
C VAL A 79 -6.58 1.64 2.78
N PHE A 80 -6.63 2.78 2.08
CA PHE A 80 -5.79 2.98 0.90
C PHE A 80 -4.62 3.90 1.19
N SER A 81 -3.46 3.55 0.66
CA SER A 81 -2.25 4.34 0.74
C SER A 81 -2.35 5.62 -0.10
N HIS A 82 -2.92 5.57 -1.30
CA HIS A 82 -3.13 6.70 -2.22
C HIS A 82 -4.05 6.29 -3.39
N GLY A 83 -4.43 7.27 -4.23
CA GLY A 83 -5.41 7.11 -5.30
C GLY A 83 -4.92 6.50 -6.62
N HIS A 84 -3.76 5.83 -6.68
CA HIS A 84 -3.29 5.20 -7.93
C HIS A 84 -4.01 3.90 -8.24
N PHE A 85 -4.18 3.63 -9.54
CA PHE A 85 -5.02 2.54 -10.04
C PHE A 85 -4.55 1.15 -9.59
N ASP A 86 -3.25 0.96 -9.43
CA ASP A 86 -2.60 -0.28 -9.03
C ASP A 86 -2.59 -0.56 -7.53
N HIS A 87 -3.15 0.37 -6.76
CA HIS A 87 -3.45 0.21 -5.34
C HIS A 87 -4.95 0.11 -5.09
N THR A 88 -5.79 0.51 -6.04
CA THR A 88 -7.20 0.83 -5.76
C THR A 88 -8.19 0.02 -6.57
N LEU A 89 -7.90 -0.33 -7.83
CA LEU A 89 -8.92 -0.86 -8.73
C LEU A 89 -9.32 -2.30 -8.44
N GLY A 90 -8.48 -3.09 -7.79
CA GLY A 90 -8.86 -4.45 -7.40
C GLY A 90 -9.91 -4.49 -6.28
N ILE A 91 -10.31 -3.34 -5.74
CA ILE A 91 -11.49 -3.23 -4.87
C ILE A 91 -12.74 -3.79 -5.52
N ASP A 92 -12.85 -3.78 -6.86
CA ASP A 92 -14.01 -4.28 -7.60
C ASP A 92 -14.43 -5.70 -7.16
N GLY A 93 -13.52 -6.68 -7.18
CA GLY A 93 -13.85 -8.02 -6.69
C GLY A 93 -13.91 -8.14 -5.16
N ILE A 94 -13.32 -7.21 -4.42
CA ILE A 94 -13.52 -7.13 -2.96
C ILE A 94 -14.96 -6.74 -2.63
N LEU A 95 -15.59 -5.85 -3.41
CA LEU A 95 -17.01 -5.48 -3.24
C LEU A 95 -17.93 -6.68 -3.47
N GLU A 96 -17.65 -7.48 -4.49
CA GLU A 96 -18.38 -8.72 -4.76
C GLU A 96 -18.32 -9.67 -3.55
N ASP A 97 -17.12 -9.87 -3.00
CA ASP A 97 -16.91 -10.76 -1.86
C ASP A 97 -17.46 -10.20 -0.54
N LEU A 98 -17.50 -8.86 -0.35
CA LEU A 98 -18.13 -8.22 0.80
C LEU A 98 -19.64 -8.44 0.83
N GLY A 99 -20.31 -8.48 -0.34
CA GLY A 99 -21.72 -8.84 -0.48
C GLY A 99 -22.68 -7.97 0.34
N GLY A 100 -22.39 -6.67 0.47
CA GLY A 100 -23.18 -5.70 1.23
C GLY A 100 -22.78 -5.51 2.69
N ASN A 101 -21.66 -6.10 3.14
CA ASN A 101 -21.06 -5.74 4.43
C ASN A 101 -20.55 -4.29 4.38
N ASN A 102 -20.83 -3.51 5.42
CA ASN A 102 -20.50 -2.08 5.49
C ASN A 102 -19.10 -1.87 6.09
N THR A 103 -18.08 -2.52 5.53
CA THR A 103 -16.70 -2.30 5.95
C THR A 103 -16.26 -0.90 5.50
N PRO A 104 -15.87 0.00 6.42
CA PRO A 104 -15.50 1.37 6.07
C PRO A 104 -14.24 1.41 5.22
N MET A 105 -14.26 2.26 4.20
CA MET A 105 -13.11 2.58 3.34
C MET A 105 -12.50 3.91 3.80
N ILE A 106 -11.26 3.86 4.28
CA ILE A 106 -10.51 4.98 4.85
C ILE A 106 -9.52 5.50 3.81
N ILE A 107 -9.61 6.79 3.51
CA ILE A 107 -8.83 7.44 2.46
C ILE A 107 -8.43 8.87 2.83
N HIS A 108 -7.32 9.32 2.23
CA HIS A 108 -6.95 10.74 2.21
C HIS A 108 -7.95 11.60 1.40
N PRO A 109 -8.16 12.89 1.72
CA PRO A 109 -8.99 13.80 0.91
C PRO A 109 -8.59 13.90 -0.56
N GLU A 110 -7.28 13.86 -0.84
CA GLU A 110 -6.74 13.96 -2.20
C GLU A 110 -6.79 12.64 -2.99
N PHE A 111 -7.30 11.55 -2.39
CA PHE A 111 -7.43 10.25 -3.03
C PHE A 111 -8.20 10.28 -4.36
N TRP A 112 -9.22 11.14 -4.46
CA TRP A 112 -10.08 11.26 -5.63
C TRP A 112 -9.47 12.05 -6.80
N ASN A 113 -8.25 12.58 -6.62
CA ASN A 113 -7.58 13.39 -7.63
C ASN A 113 -7.45 12.63 -8.95
N ARG A 114 -7.98 13.21 -10.02
CA ARG A 114 -7.78 12.71 -11.38
C ARG A 114 -6.35 12.99 -11.81
N ARG A 115 -5.59 11.94 -12.12
CA ARG A 115 -4.16 12.03 -12.42
C ARG A 115 -3.82 11.60 -13.83
N ARG A 116 -2.70 12.11 -14.34
CA ARG A 116 -2.05 11.62 -15.55
C ARG A 116 -0.55 11.63 -15.39
N ILE A 117 0.13 10.86 -16.24
CA ILE A 117 1.59 10.85 -16.33
C ILE A 117 1.99 11.49 -17.66
N VAL A 118 2.92 12.45 -17.57
CA VAL A 118 3.55 13.13 -18.70
C VAL A 118 5.02 12.72 -18.75
N LEU A 119 5.43 12.14 -19.87
CA LEU A 119 6.82 11.77 -20.12
C LEU A 119 7.35 12.51 -21.35
N PRO A 120 8.61 12.96 -21.36
CA PRO A 120 9.19 13.63 -22.53
C PRO A 120 9.03 12.81 -23.82
N GLY A 121 8.46 13.43 -24.86
CA GLY A 121 8.25 12.80 -26.17
C GLY A 121 7.13 11.76 -26.23
N LYS A 122 6.27 11.67 -25.21
CA LYS A 122 5.10 10.78 -25.20
C LYS A 122 3.82 11.57 -24.94
N GLU A 123 2.71 11.08 -25.49
CA GLU A 123 1.39 11.60 -25.17
C GLU A 123 1.05 11.39 -23.69
N PRO A 124 0.42 12.37 -23.02
CA PRO A 124 0.00 12.23 -21.63
C PRO A 124 -0.93 11.03 -21.43
N ARG A 125 -0.62 10.18 -20.45
CA ARG A 125 -1.41 9.00 -20.11
C ARG A 125 -2.29 9.28 -18.90
N ILE A 126 -3.60 9.35 -19.09
CA ILE A 126 -4.57 9.42 -17.99
C ILE A 126 -4.47 8.14 -17.16
N LEU A 127 -4.39 8.29 -15.83
CA LEU A 127 -4.47 7.19 -14.90
C LEU A 127 -5.95 6.89 -14.60
N PRO A 128 -6.39 5.63 -14.67
CA PRO A 128 -7.70 5.24 -14.17
C PRO A 128 -7.85 5.61 -12.69
N SER A 129 -9.05 5.98 -12.28
CA SER A 129 -9.38 6.31 -10.90
C SER A 129 -10.68 5.61 -10.51
N LEU A 130 -10.89 5.39 -9.20
CA LEU A 130 -12.16 4.87 -8.72
C LEU A 130 -13.31 5.85 -8.98
N ASP A 131 -14.49 5.28 -9.21
CA ASP A 131 -15.74 6.03 -9.31
C ASP A 131 -16.46 6.02 -7.95
N LYS A 132 -16.55 7.19 -7.33
CA LYS A 132 -17.21 7.41 -6.04
C LYS A 132 -18.69 6.99 -6.05
N PHE A 133 -19.39 7.16 -7.18
CA PHE A 133 -20.78 6.74 -7.30
C PHE A 133 -20.90 5.21 -7.36
N ALA A 134 -20.01 4.56 -8.10
CA ALA A 134 -19.97 3.10 -8.19
C ALA A 134 -19.70 2.45 -6.81
N LEU A 135 -18.75 2.99 -6.04
CA LEU A 135 -18.44 2.51 -4.69
C LEU A 135 -19.63 2.64 -3.73
N ARG A 136 -20.31 3.80 -3.74
CA ARG A 136 -21.50 4.02 -2.91
C ARG A 136 -22.64 3.06 -3.28
N LYS A 137 -22.83 2.82 -4.58
CA LYS A 137 -23.80 1.82 -5.07
C LYS A 137 -23.43 0.40 -4.64
N GLY A 138 -22.14 0.12 -4.50
CA GLY A 138 -21.60 -1.13 -3.96
C GLY A 138 -21.74 -1.29 -2.43
N GLY A 139 -22.27 -0.29 -1.72
CA GLY A 139 -22.51 -0.36 -0.27
C GLY A 139 -21.30 -0.03 0.61
N ILE A 140 -20.26 0.60 0.05
CA ILE A 140 -19.12 1.08 0.84
C ILE A 140 -19.46 2.40 1.51
N GLU A 141 -19.28 2.45 2.83
CA GLU A 141 -19.12 3.70 3.57
C GLU A 141 -17.70 4.23 3.34
N VAL A 142 -17.59 5.40 2.71
CA VAL A 142 -16.31 6.09 2.52
C VAL A 142 -16.10 7.06 3.68
N VAL A 143 -15.04 6.84 4.44
CA VAL A 143 -14.53 7.73 5.48
C VAL A 143 -13.35 8.51 4.88
N GLU A 144 -13.62 9.74 4.45
CA GLU A 144 -12.58 10.69 4.06
C GLU A 144 -11.98 11.28 5.33
N GLU A 145 -10.71 10.96 5.59
CA GLU A 145 -10.00 11.47 6.75
C GLU A 145 -9.59 12.93 6.57
N SER A 146 -8.99 13.52 7.60
CA SER A 146 -8.27 14.78 7.42
C SER A 146 -6.90 14.54 6.77
N PRO A 147 -6.24 15.58 6.24
CA PRO A 147 -4.83 15.47 5.84
C PRO A 147 -3.86 15.15 6.98
N PHE A 148 -4.32 15.25 8.23
CA PHE A 148 -3.52 15.01 9.42
C PHE A 148 -3.54 13.52 9.82
N PRO A 149 -2.53 13.07 10.60
CA PRO A 149 -2.50 11.71 11.11
C PRO A 149 -3.75 11.35 11.93
N SER A 150 -4.19 10.11 11.79
CA SER A 150 -5.36 9.55 12.47
C SER A 150 -5.04 8.18 13.06
N PHE A 151 -5.91 7.69 13.94
CA PHE A 151 -5.74 6.41 14.60
C PHE A 151 -6.94 5.49 14.40
N LEU A 152 -6.64 4.22 14.16
CA LEU A 152 -7.57 3.11 14.22
C LEU A 152 -7.33 2.30 15.49
N PHE A 153 -8.32 1.49 15.88
CA PHE A 153 -8.22 0.48 16.94
C PHE A 153 -7.70 1.02 18.28
N ASN A 154 -8.41 2.00 18.87
CA ASN A 154 -8.04 2.60 20.16
C ASN A 154 -6.58 3.10 20.23
N ASN A 155 -6.12 3.76 19.16
CA ASN A 155 -4.75 4.27 19.01
C ASN A 155 -3.67 3.20 18.83
N SER A 156 -4.03 2.00 18.37
CA SER A 156 -3.07 0.91 18.14
C SER A 156 -2.48 0.90 16.73
N LEU A 157 -3.17 1.51 15.77
CA LEU A 157 -2.69 1.63 14.39
C LEU A 157 -2.82 3.08 13.92
N LEU A 158 -1.70 3.69 13.55
CA LEU A 158 -1.64 5.05 13.03
C LEU A 158 -1.72 5.02 11.49
N VAL A 159 -2.55 5.88 10.91
CA VAL A 159 -2.50 6.26 9.48
C VAL A 159 -1.84 7.64 9.41
N THR A 160 -0.80 7.81 8.60
CA THR A 160 0.07 8.99 8.72
C THR A 160 -0.55 10.31 8.31
N GLY A 161 -1.58 10.35 7.46
CA GLY A 161 -1.89 11.61 6.77
C GLY A 161 -0.80 11.97 5.76
N GLU A 162 -0.80 13.23 5.36
CA GLU A 162 0.28 13.81 4.56
C GLU A 162 1.61 13.73 5.32
N VAL A 163 2.64 13.27 4.62
CA VAL A 163 3.97 13.06 5.19
C VAL A 163 4.85 14.28 4.90
N ASP A 164 5.62 14.76 5.89
CA ASP A 164 6.57 15.86 5.68
C ASP A 164 7.71 15.46 4.72
N ARG A 165 8.06 16.32 3.76
CA ARG A 165 9.25 16.13 2.90
C ARG A 165 10.47 16.72 3.62
N THR A 166 11.33 15.84 4.13
CA THR A 166 12.50 16.19 4.96
C THR A 166 13.85 15.97 4.27
N THR A 167 13.86 15.24 3.16
CA THR A 167 15.04 14.98 2.34
C THR A 167 14.98 15.80 1.05
N SER A 168 16.14 16.08 0.43
CA SER A 168 16.20 16.78 -0.86
C SER A 168 16.06 15.86 -2.07
N TYR A 169 16.05 14.55 -1.86
CA TYR A 169 16.11 13.54 -2.93
C TYR A 169 14.83 12.71 -3.06
N GLU A 170 13.98 12.60 -2.02
CA GLU A 170 12.66 11.97 -2.11
C GLU A 170 11.57 13.04 -2.27
N MET A 171 11.36 13.48 -3.50
CA MET A 171 10.43 14.56 -3.85
C MET A 171 9.20 14.09 -4.65
N GLY A 172 8.85 12.81 -4.50
CA GLY A 172 7.71 12.16 -5.14
C GLY A 172 7.88 11.84 -6.63
N MET A 173 6.76 11.80 -7.35
CA MET A 173 6.67 11.24 -8.71
C MET A 173 6.79 12.34 -9.78
N GLN A 174 7.98 12.50 -10.33
CA GLN A 174 8.19 13.45 -11.43
C GLN A 174 7.38 13.08 -12.68
N GLY A 175 6.81 14.09 -13.33
CA GLY A 175 5.95 13.92 -14.50
C GLY A 175 4.48 13.58 -14.17
N GLN A 176 4.11 13.44 -12.90
CA GLN A 176 2.71 13.34 -12.51
C GLN A 176 2.03 14.72 -12.54
N GLU A 177 0.81 14.74 -13.07
CA GLU A 177 -0.07 15.90 -13.02
C GLU A 177 -1.45 15.53 -12.48
N VAL A 178 -2.10 16.49 -11.83
CA VAL A 178 -3.47 16.41 -11.35
C VAL A 178 -4.38 17.36 -12.12
N PHE A 179 -5.62 16.97 -12.36
CA PHE A 179 -6.64 17.84 -12.93
C PHE A 179 -7.36 18.61 -11.82
N LYS A 180 -7.02 19.89 -11.65
CA LYS A 180 -7.62 20.83 -10.69
C LYS A 180 -7.93 22.15 -11.41
N GLU A 181 -9.05 22.79 -11.05
CA GLU A 181 -9.45 24.10 -11.61
C GLU A 181 -9.45 24.10 -13.15
N ASP A 182 -10.07 23.07 -13.74
CA ASP A 182 -10.20 22.87 -15.20
C ASP A 182 -8.88 22.83 -15.99
N SER A 183 -7.76 22.56 -15.31
CA SER A 183 -6.43 22.46 -15.92
C SER A 183 -5.59 21.35 -15.31
N TRP A 184 -4.56 20.92 -16.05
CA TRP A 184 -3.56 19.99 -15.54
C TRP A 184 -2.44 20.77 -14.86
N GLN A 185 -2.13 20.39 -13.63
CA GLN A 185 -1.11 21.04 -12.79
C GLN A 185 -0.11 20.00 -12.28
N PRO A 186 1.17 20.34 -12.05
CA PRO A 186 2.13 19.43 -11.46
C PRO A 186 1.66 18.86 -10.12
N ASP A 187 1.71 17.54 -9.97
CA ASP A 187 1.35 16.83 -8.73
C ASP A 187 2.49 15.89 -8.32
N SER A 188 3.72 16.44 -8.33
CA SER A 188 4.91 15.64 -8.02
C SER A 188 4.92 15.12 -6.58
N LEU A 189 4.26 15.81 -5.65
CA LEU A 189 4.32 15.42 -4.25
C LEU A 189 3.43 14.21 -3.93
N THR A 190 2.33 13.97 -4.66
CA THR A 190 1.34 12.93 -4.32
C THR A 190 0.95 13.03 -2.83
N LEU A 191 0.28 14.12 -2.44
CA LEU A 191 0.02 14.42 -1.03
C LEU A 191 -0.87 13.38 -0.34
N ASP A 192 -1.67 12.64 -1.11
CA ASP A 192 -2.44 11.51 -0.60
C ASP A 192 -1.65 10.27 -0.24
N ASP A 193 -0.33 10.21 -0.44
CA ASP A 193 0.47 9.06 -0.01
C ASP A 193 0.60 8.99 1.52
N GLN A 194 -0.12 8.01 2.09
CA GLN A 194 -0.17 7.70 3.51
C GLN A 194 0.43 6.30 3.79
N ALA A 195 0.94 6.12 5.00
CA ALA A 195 1.47 4.85 5.50
C ALA A 195 0.74 4.42 6.78
N LEU A 196 0.84 3.13 7.08
CA LEU A 196 0.45 2.58 8.38
C LEU A 196 1.66 2.50 9.30
N VAL A 197 1.46 2.82 10.58
CA VAL A 197 2.49 2.69 11.62
C VAL A 197 1.92 2.00 12.85
N ALA A 198 2.57 0.94 13.31
CA ALA A 198 2.28 0.28 14.56
C ALA A 198 3.51 0.25 15.46
N ASN A 199 3.39 0.67 16.72
CA ASN A 199 4.47 0.57 17.70
C ASN A 199 4.38 -0.76 18.45
N ILE A 200 5.26 -1.71 18.10
CA ILE A 200 5.22 -3.06 18.66
C ILE A 200 6.01 -3.10 19.98
N ARG A 201 5.33 -3.50 21.06
CA ARG A 201 5.90 -3.56 22.41
C ARG A 201 7.25 -4.28 22.43
N GLY A 202 8.28 -3.57 22.89
CA GLY A 202 9.63 -4.10 23.03
C GLY A 202 10.40 -4.29 21.72
N LYS A 203 9.82 -3.92 20.56
CA LYS A 203 10.46 -4.07 19.25
C LYS A 203 10.66 -2.74 18.50
N GLY A 204 9.72 -1.81 18.61
CA GLY A 204 9.73 -0.53 17.90
C GLY A 204 8.72 -0.48 16.75
N LEU A 205 8.89 0.47 15.84
CA LEU A 205 7.93 0.77 14.78
C LEU A 205 7.93 -0.28 13.66
N VAL A 206 6.74 -0.74 13.29
CA VAL A 206 6.48 -1.41 12.01
C VAL A 206 5.78 -0.40 11.12
N ILE A 207 6.37 -0.13 9.95
CA ILE A 207 5.91 0.85 8.97
C ILE A 207 5.53 0.10 7.71
N ILE A 208 4.30 0.29 7.23
CA ILE A 208 3.78 -0.33 6.00
C ILE A 208 3.36 0.78 5.04
N THR A 209 3.84 0.74 3.80
CA THR A 209 3.52 1.73 2.76
C THR A 209 3.06 1.04 1.48
N GLY A 210 2.19 1.70 0.71
CA GLY A 210 1.75 1.20 -0.59
C GLY A 210 2.87 1.27 -1.62
N CYS A 211 3.11 2.47 -2.17
CA CYS A 211 4.26 2.72 -3.03
C CYS A 211 5.28 3.71 -2.46
N GLY A 212 4.90 4.56 -1.49
CA GLY A 212 5.84 5.41 -0.77
C GLY A 212 6.33 6.60 -1.59
N HIS A 213 5.43 7.23 -2.36
CA HIS A 213 5.70 8.46 -3.12
C HIS A 213 6.23 9.58 -2.22
N ALA A 214 5.85 9.61 -0.95
CA ALA A 214 6.40 10.57 0.00
C ALA A 214 7.89 10.44 0.25
N GLY A 215 8.47 9.30 -0.12
CA GLY A 215 9.84 8.92 0.20
C GLY A 215 9.89 8.05 1.43
N ILE A 216 10.51 6.88 1.33
CA ILE A 216 10.54 5.94 2.45
C ILE A 216 11.33 6.47 3.65
N VAL A 217 12.38 7.28 3.42
CA VAL A 217 13.12 7.93 4.51
C VAL A 217 12.28 9.04 5.15
N ASN A 218 11.57 9.83 4.34
CA ASN A 218 10.60 10.81 4.86
C ASN A 218 9.50 10.16 5.71
N ILE A 219 8.89 9.07 5.23
CA ILE A 219 7.86 8.30 5.96
C ILE A 219 8.43 7.81 7.30
N CYS A 220 9.64 7.26 7.30
CA CYS A 220 10.28 6.78 8.52
C CYS A 220 10.54 7.90 9.53
N ASN A 221 11.08 9.03 9.08
CA ASN A 221 11.34 10.18 9.95
C ASN A 221 10.05 10.76 10.52
N TYR A 222 8.99 10.81 9.71
CA TYR A 222 7.69 11.28 10.13
C TYR A 222 7.04 10.33 11.14
N ALA A 223 7.11 9.01 10.92
CA ALA A 223 6.66 8.02 11.88
C ALA A 223 7.37 8.14 13.25
N LYS A 224 8.70 8.38 13.24
CA LYS A 224 9.47 8.67 14.46
C LYS A 224 8.98 9.94 15.16
N LYS A 225 8.75 11.02 14.40
CA LYS A 225 8.24 12.29 14.91
C LYS A 225 6.86 12.14 15.55
N LEU A 226 5.94 11.42 14.91
CA LEU A 226 4.57 11.24 15.39
C LEU A 226 4.48 10.34 16.63
N THR A 227 5.35 9.33 16.74
CA THR A 227 5.27 8.33 17.81
C THR A 227 6.23 8.60 18.97
N GLY A 228 7.29 9.39 18.75
CA GLY A 228 8.40 9.55 19.69
C GLY A 228 9.32 8.33 19.81
N GLU A 229 9.04 7.25 19.07
CA GLU A 229 9.86 6.03 19.04
C GLU A 229 10.93 6.15 17.96
N ASN A 230 12.18 5.85 18.31
CA ASN A 230 13.33 5.96 17.40
C ASN A 230 13.75 4.62 16.80
N LYS A 231 13.36 3.50 17.40
CA LYS A 231 13.67 2.18 16.88
C LYS A 231 12.64 1.80 15.82
N ILE A 232 13.12 1.44 14.63
CA ILE A 232 12.30 0.84 13.58
C ILE A 232 12.53 -0.67 13.62
N HIS A 233 11.46 -1.42 13.84
CA HIS A 233 11.49 -2.88 13.76
C HIS A 233 11.39 -3.36 12.31
N ALA A 234 10.45 -2.84 11.53
CA ALA A 234 10.27 -3.28 10.15
C ALA A 234 9.78 -2.15 9.24
N ILE A 235 10.24 -2.18 7.98
CA ILE A 235 9.73 -1.35 6.88
C ILE A 235 9.27 -2.29 5.77
N ILE A 236 8.00 -2.19 5.39
CA ILE A 236 7.32 -3.14 4.48
C ILE A 236 6.57 -2.37 3.39
N GLY A 237 6.69 -2.81 2.13
CA GLY A 237 5.90 -2.28 1.02
C GLY A 237 6.73 -1.67 -0.10
N GLY A 238 6.12 -0.84 -0.93
CA GLY A 238 6.81 -0.14 -2.02
C GLY A 238 7.55 1.10 -1.55
N PHE A 239 8.76 1.34 -2.09
CA PHE A 239 9.60 2.49 -1.74
C PHE A 239 9.76 3.50 -2.88
N HIS A 240 9.02 3.32 -3.98
CA HIS A 240 9.08 4.11 -5.22
C HIS A 240 10.50 4.29 -5.79
N LEU A 241 11.31 3.23 -5.75
CA LEU A 241 12.65 3.18 -6.34
C LEU A 241 12.71 2.22 -7.54
N PRO A 242 12.01 2.50 -8.66
CA PRO A 242 12.02 1.62 -9.82
C PRO A 242 13.39 1.59 -10.50
N ASP A 243 13.63 0.53 -11.27
CA ASP A 243 14.83 0.43 -12.10
C ASP A 243 14.88 1.56 -13.13
N GLY A 244 16.05 2.18 -13.29
CA GLY A 244 16.24 3.33 -14.18
C GLY A 244 15.89 4.69 -13.57
N LEU A 245 15.48 4.76 -12.30
CA LEU A 245 15.47 6.01 -11.53
C LEU A 245 16.89 6.57 -11.41
N ASP A 246 17.01 7.88 -11.16
CA ASP A 246 18.30 8.52 -10.89
C ASP A 246 19.10 7.73 -9.83
N PRO A 247 20.28 7.19 -10.18
CA PRO A 247 21.11 6.43 -9.26
C PRO A 247 21.51 7.19 -7.99
N ALA A 248 21.56 8.53 -8.03
CA ALA A 248 21.83 9.34 -6.85
C ALA A 248 20.70 9.27 -5.82
N ILE A 249 19.43 9.28 -6.27
CA ILE A 249 18.26 9.12 -5.39
C ILE A 249 18.31 7.75 -4.74
N ILE A 250 18.47 6.68 -5.52
CA ILE A 250 18.56 5.30 -5.01
C ILE A 250 19.69 5.20 -3.96
N ARG A 251 20.90 5.66 -4.27
CA ARG A 251 22.03 5.58 -3.33
C ARG A 251 21.80 6.36 -2.04
N ASN A 252 21.22 7.56 -2.12
CA ASN A 252 20.94 8.39 -0.94
C ASN A 252 19.85 7.75 -0.08
N THR A 253 18.75 7.28 -0.67
CA THR A 253 17.69 6.55 0.04
C THR A 253 18.25 5.30 0.72
N VAL A 254 19.00 4.45 0.00
CA VAL A 254 19.59 3.23 0.59
C VAL A 254 20.57 3.55 1.71
N ARG A 255 21.41 4.58 1.56
CA ARG A 255 22.33 5.04 2.61
C ARG A 255 21.57 5.43 3.87
N ASP A 256 20.49 6.18 3.73
CA ASP A 256 19.75 6.70 4.88
C ASP A 256 18.85 5.63 5.50
N ILE A 257 18.33 4.66 4.74
CA ILE A 257 17.73 3.42 5.29
C ILE A 257 18.75 2.63 6.13
N LYS A 258 20.00 2.49 5.66
CA LYS A 258 21.07 1.84 6.44
C LYS A 258 21.34 2.58 7.75
N PHE A 259 21.26 3.92 7.77
CA PHE A 259 21.37 4.72 9.00
C PHE A 259 20.14 4.59 9.92
N LEU A 260 18.93 4.48 9.37
CA LEU A 260 17.72 4.19 10.13
C LEU A 260 17.78 2.82 10.83
N ASN A 261 18.59 1.89 10.30
CA ASN A 261 18.94 0.59 10.86
C ASN A 261 17.71 -0.23 11.33
N PRO A 262 16.74 -0.51 10.43
CA PRO A 262 15.58 -1.34 10.78
C PRO A 262 16.00 -2.79 11.02
N ASP A 263 15.31 -3.50 11.93
CA ASP A 263 15.55 -4.94 12.11
C ASP A 263 15.17 -5.74 10.82
N TRP A 264 14.16 -5.28 10.09
CA TRP A 264 13.67 -5.88 8.84
C TRP A 264 13.36 -4.85 7.74
N LEU A 265 13.78 -5.17 6.52
CA LEU A 265 13.45 -4.40 5.32
C LEU A 265 12.80 -5.34 4.29
N VAL A 266 11.56 -5.06 3.91
CA VAL A 266 10.74 -5.91 3.02
C VAL A 266 10.24 -5.06 1.84
N PRO A 267 11.13 -4.75 0.88
CA PRO A 267 10.74 -4.02 -0.32
C PRO A 267 9.80 -4.85 -1.18
N ALA A 268 8.78 -4.21 -1.73
CA ALA A 268 7.78 -4.81 -2.59
C ALA A 268 7.37 -3.86 -3.74
N HIS A 269 6.42 -4.33 -4.56
CA HIS A 269 5.70 -3.54 -5.57
C HIS A 269 6.64 -2.72 -6.49
N CYS A 270 6.65 -1.39 -6.35
CA CYS A 270 7.35 -0.46 -7.23
C CYS A 270 8.87 -0.37 -6.97
N THR A 271 9.37 -1.07 -5.95
CA THR A 271 10.82 -1.12 -5.65
C THR A 271 11.54 -2.05 -6.63
N GLY A 272 12.43 -1.48 -7.45
CA GLY A 272 13.18 -2.18 -8.49
C GLY A 272 14.35 -3.00 -7.97
N GLN A 273 14.85 -3.92 -8.80
CA GLN A 273 15.97 -4.79 -8.46
C GLN A 273 17.25 -4.00 -8.15
N GLN A 274 17.49 -2.91 -8.87
CA GLN A 274 18.64 -2.04 -8.67
C GLN A 274 18.70 -1.51 -7.23
N ALA A 275 17.56 -1.06 -6.69
CA ALA A 275 17.48 -0.58 -5.32
C ALA A 275 17.68 -1.70 -4.31
N VAL A 276 17.07 -2.87 -4.54
CA VAL A 276 17.19 -4.05 -3.64
C VAL A 276 18.63 -4.56 -3.56
N LEU A 277 19.42 -4.45 -4.63
CA LEU A 277 20.79 -4.97 -4.71
C LEU A 277 21.88 -3.97 -4.30
N THR A 278 21.52 -2.74 -3.87
CA THR A 278 22.45 -1.66 -3.46
C THR A 278 22.75 -1.69 -1.95
#